data_AF-A0A0C2EN21-F1
#
_entry.id   AF-A0A0C2EN21-F1
#
_cell.length_a   1.000
_cell.length_b   1.000
_cell.length_c   1.000
_cell.angle_alpha   90.00
_cell.angle_beta   90.00
_cell.angle_gamma   90.00
#
_symmetry.space_group_name_H-M   'P 1'
#
loop_
_entity.id
_entity.type
_entity.pdbx_description
1 polymer ?
#
loop_
_entity_poly.entity_id
_entity_poly.type
_entity_poly.pdbx_seq_one_letter_code
_entity_poly.pdbx_strand_id
1 'polypeptide(L)'
;MTYDQAFCLWSALHASAVKQTSPPFVDLRDVLQTQPSFPRNLSIKCEKIANEKRLYASGYSTWGTSASRCRRRLPSFQLPARIEVASKSMVTLITEESTAGLHQQWFYGSRNFIGVLALAWSYILSARWAEVMPGPCTLTYNEEMVAKNSPEESPAENGAIVVDIGETSSDEARWWSAVLAEDHGWRATMTFDGEAFVAPWSVHRKGGQRLVLAANLATSTRRPSPSGPSSVDAMRFLRKFCDRHDIFAQSHAALAAVLLFPFMGRSQPLRLPVSLPENTNARAQTAAQDTGTPGALGPSPAMRFLLGFKEKWLPSIVSPGTIPLCWAVC
;
A
#
# COMPACT_ATOMS: atom_id res chain seq x y z
N MET A 1 21.71 -27.97 -1.40
CA MET A 1 22.09 -26.96 -2.41
C MET A 1 23.38 -26.33 -1.89
N THR A 2 24.48 -26.40 -2.63
CA THR A 2 25.73 -25.74 -2.21
C THR A 2 25.58 -24.24 -2.46
N TYR A 3 26.15 -23.42 -1.56
CA TYR A 3 26.08 -21.94 -1.61
C TYR A 3 26.38 -21.37 -3.01
N ASP A 4 27.32 -22.00 -3.72
CA ASP A 4 27.77 -21.66 -5.06
C ASP A 4 26.66 -21.74 -6.14
N GLN A 5 25.80 -22.76 -6.10
CA GLN A 5 24.68 -22.89 -7.05
C GLN A 5 23.60 -21.84 -6.81
N ALA A 6 23.33 -21.52 -5.55
CA ALA A 6 22.39 -20.46 -5.20
C ALA A 6 22.95 -19.11 -5.67
N PHE A 7 24.22 -18.84 -5.40
CA PHE A 7 24.87 -17.61 -5.84
C PHE A 7 24.85 -17.43 -7.36
N CYS A 8 25.19 -18.47 -8.13
CA CYS A 8 25.14 -18.43 -9.60
C CYS A 8 23.71 -18.20 -10.13
N LEU A 9 22.70 -18.81 -9.51
CA LEU A 9 21.31 -18.60 -9.89
C LEU A 9 20.86 -17.16 -9.61
N TRP A 10 21.16 -16.64 -8.42
CA TRP A 10 20.80 -15.28 -8.04
C TRP A 10 21.55 -14.22 -8.85
N SER A 11 22.83 -14.44 -9.17
CA SER A 11 23.60 -13.53 -10.02
C SER A 11 23.09 -13.49 -11.45
N ALA A 12 22.69 -14.64 -12.02
CA ALA A 12 22.07 -14.72 -13.34
C ALA A 12 20.69 -14.03 -13.38
N LEU A 13 19.86 -14.25 -12.35
CA LEU A 13 18.57 -13.56 -12.22
C LEU A 13 18.74 -12.05 -12.07
N HIS A 14 19.71 -11.61 -11.26
CA HIS A 14 20.05 -10.19 -11.11
C HIS A 14 20.52 -9.59 -12.44
N ALA A 15 21.42 -10.25 -13.16
CA ALA A 15 21.90 -9.79 -14.47
C ALA A 15 20.76 -9.73 -15.51
N SER A 16 19.79 -10.63 -15.44
CA SER A 16 18.58 -10.60 -16.28
C SER A 16 17.65 -9.44 -15.88
N ALA A 17 17.43 -9.23 -14.59
CA ALA A 17 16.60 -8.14 -14.07
C ALA A 17 17.19 -6.75 -14.38
N VAL A 18 18.51 -6.59 -14.34
CA VAL A 18 19.20 -5.34 -14.70
C VAL A 18 19.06 -5.03 -16.20
N LYS A 19 18.98 -6.06 -17.06
CA LYS A 19 18.76 -5.90 -18.50
C LYS A 19 17.30 -5.62 -18.85
N GLN A 20 16.36 -5.96 -17.97
CA GLN A 20 14.96 -5.57 -18.11
C GLN A 20 14.80 -4.09 -17.71
N THR A 21 14.46 -3.25 -18.67
CA THR A 21 14.25 -1.80 -18.46
C THR A 21 12.98 -1.50 -17.65
N SER A 22 12.05 -2.45 -17.59
CA SER A 22 10.80 -2.36 -16.82
C SER A 22 10.60 -3.64 -16.01
N PRO A 23 10.19 -3.55 -14.73
CA PRO A 23 9.76 -4.73 -13.98
C PRO A 23 8.61 -5.43 -14.74
N PRO A 24 8.50 -6.76 -14.66
CA PRO A 24 7.38 -7.46 -15.27
C PRO A 24 6.08 -6.82 -14.76
N PHE A 25 5.24 -6.39 -15.68
CA PHE A 25 3.95 -5.80 -15.35
C PHE A 25 3.12 -6.88 -14.66
N VAL A 26 2.98 -6.77 -13.34
CA VAL A 26 2.07 -7.62 -12.58
C VAL A 26 0.69 -7.02 -12.74
N ASP A 27 -0.13 -7.71 -13.53
CA ASP A 27 -1.53 -7.37 -13.66
C ASP A 27 -2.27 -7.72 -12.37
N LEU A 28 -2.61 -6.68 -11.60
CA LEU A 28 -3.30 -6.82 -10.32
C LEU A 28 -4.81 -7.09 -10.49
N ARG A 29 -5.31 -7.23 -11.74
CA ARG A 29 -6.73 -7.49 -12.05
C ARG A 29 -7.35 -8.60 -11.22
N ASP A 30 -6.67 -9.73 -11.16
CA ASP A 30 -7.24 -10.96 -10.61
C ASP A 30 -6.53 -11.43 -9.33
N VAL A 31 -5.49 -10.72 -8.87
CA VAL A 31 -4.67 -11.13 -7.72
C VAL A 31 -5.50 -11.26 -6.44
N LEU A 32 -6.38 -10.29 -6.17
CA LEU A 32 -7.24 -10.37 -4.98
C LEU A 32 -8.38 -11.39 -5.13
N GLN A 33 -8.86 -11.61 -6.36
CA GLN A 33 -9.94 -12.57 -6.64
C GLN A 33 -9.47 -14.02 -6.53
N THR A 34 -8.23 -14.28 -6.96
CA THR A 34 -7.59 -15.60 -6.92
C THR A 34 -6.94 -15.91 -5.57
N GLN A 35 -6.92 -14.96 -4.64
CA GLN A 35 -6.33 -15.16 -3.32
C GLN A 35 -7.13 -16.22 -2.53
N PRO A 36 -6.47 -17.24 -1.97
CA PRO A 36 -7.15 -18.25 -1.16
C PRO A 36 -7.77 -17.62 0.08
N SER A 37 -9.00 -18.03 0.41
CA SER A 37 -9.69 -17.63 1.63
C SER A 37 -9.16 -18.41 2.83
N PHE A 38 -9.25 -17.81 4.02
CA PHE A 38 -9.01 -18.56 5.25
C PHE A 38 -10.05 -19.68 5.44
N PRO A 39 -9.65 -20.83 6.03
CA PRO A 39 -10.61 -21.86 6.40
C PRO A 39 -11.59 -21.32 7.45
N ARG A 40 -12.84 -21.80 7.43
CA ARG A 40 -13.89 -21.33 8.36
C ARG A 40 -13.55 -21.58 9.82
N ASN A 41 -12.79 -22.63 10.10
CA ASN A 41 -12.29 -23.00 11.43
C ASN A 41 -10.88 -22.46 11.70
N LEU A 42 -10.58 -21.24 11.24
CA LEU A 42 -9.30 -20.60 11.49
C LEU A 42 -9.05 -20.49 13.00
N SER A 43 -7.99 -21.13 13.48
CA SER A 43 -7.59 -21.02 14.89
C SER A 43 -6.94 -19.65 15.13
N ILE A 44 -7.75 -18.70 15.60
CA ILE A 44 -7.31 -17.37 16.01
C ILE A 44 -6.99 -17.39 17.51
N LYS A 45 -5.82 -16.87 17.87
CA LYS A 45 -5.39 -16.70 19.27
C LYS A 45 -5.09 -15.24 19.53
N CYS A 46 -5.54 -14.74 20.68
CA CYS A 46 -5.14 -13.44 21.18
C CYS A 46 -3.86 -13.59 22.00
N GLU A 47 -2.83 -12.82 21.65
CA GLU A 47 -1.57 -12.78 22.34
C GLU A 47 -1.23 -11.34 22.73
N LYS A 48 -0.66 -11.17 23.92
CA LYS A 48 -0.14 -9.87 24.35
C LYS A 48 1.35 -9.83 24.05
N ILE A 49 1.74 -8.98 23.10
CA ILE A 49 3.15 -8.74 22.76
C ILE A 49 3.53 -7.35 23.27
N ALA A 50 4.51 -7.30 24.17
CA ALA A 50 4.81 -6.11 24.97
C ALA A 50 3.53 -5.58 25.67
N ASN A 51 3.02 -4.43 25.23
CA ASN A 51 1.82 -3.78 25.79
C ASN A 51 0.60 -3.83 24.85
N GLU A 52 0.67 -4.59 23.76
CA GLU A 52 -0.38 -4.62 22.74
C GLU A 52 -0.99 -6.02 22.59
N LYS A 53 -2.32 -6.09 22.54
CA LYS A 53 -3.03 -7.32 22.17
C LYS A 53 -3.09 -7.45 20.65
N ARG A 54 -2.78 -8.65 20.15
CA ARG A 54 -2.76 -8.98 18.72
C ARG A 54 -3.40 -10.33 18.50
N LEU A 55 -4.07 -10.47 17.37
CA LEU A 55 -4.70 -11.71 16.95
C LEU A 55 -3.80 -12.40 15.92
N TYR A 56 -3.52 -13.67 16.16
CA TYR A 56 -2.72 -14.51 15.28
C TYR A 56 -3.53 -15.69 14.78
N ALA A 57 -3.49 -15.90 13.46
CA ALA A 57 -3.83 -17.17 12.86
C ALA A 57 -2.62 -18.11 12.92
N SER A 58 -2.88 -19.36 13.31
CA SER A 58 -1.85 -20.40 13.39
C SER A 58 -2.17 -21.56 12.44
N GLY A 59 -1.14 -22.13 11.85
CA GLY A 59 -1.24 -23.26 10.94
C GLY A 59 0.13 -23.85 10.63
N TYR A 60 0.22 -24.59 9.52
CA TYR A 60 1.46 -25.19 9.05
C TYR A 60 1.61 -24.95 7.55
N SER A 61 2.83 -24.63 7.13
CA SER A 61 3.24 -24.60 5.73
C SER A 61 3.98 -25.89 5.40
N THR A 62 3.59 -26.55 4.31
CA THR A 62 4.27 -27.78 3.86
C THR A 62 5.23 -27.42 2.74
N TRP A 63 6.51 -27.69 2.96
CA TRP A 63 7.58 -27.43 2.01
C TRP A 63 8.00 -28.76 1.41
N GLY A 64 8.07 -28.81 0.08
CA GLY A 64 8.44 -30.03 -0.64
C GLY A 64 9.08 -29.69 -1.98
N THR A 65 9.79 -30.66 -2.54
CA THR A 65 10.35 -30.52 -3.89
C THR A 65 9.34 -31.00 -4.93
N SER A 66 9.15 -30.22 -5.99
CA SER A 66 8.39 -30.65 -7.16
C SER A 66 9.04 -31.91 -7.74
N ALA A 67 8.25 -32.97 -7.92
CA ALA A 67 8.71 -34.28 -8.34
C ALA A 67 9.42 -34.28 -9.71
N SER A 68 9.28 -33.22 -10.51
CA SER A 68 9.71 -33.20 -11.90
C SER A 68 11.17 -32.79 -12.14
N ARG A 69 11.91 -32.24 -11.16
CA ARG A 69 13.27 -31.68 -11.43
C ARG A 69 14.38 -32.03 -10.43
N CYS A 70 14.08 -32.64 -9.28
CA CYS A 70 15.10 -33.00 -8.28
C CYS A 70 15.39 -34.50 -8.27
N ARG A 71 16.58 -34.91 -8.73
CA ARG A 71 17.07 -36.31 -8.63
C ARG A 71 17.25 -36.79 -7.19
N ARG A 72 17.40 -35.86 -6.23
CA ARG A 72 17.37 -36.15 -4.79
C ARG A 72 16.05 -35.63 -4.25
N ARG A 73 15.09 -36.52 -4.02
CA ARG A 73 13.82 -36.21 -3.36
C ARG A 73 14.14 -35.74 -1.95
N LEU A 74 14.03 -34.43 -1.69
CA LEU A 74 14.04 -33.94 -0.32
C LEU A 74 12.67 -34.30 0.30
N PRO A 75 12.64 -34.91 1.50
CA PRO A 75 11.38 -35.20 2.17
C PRO A 75 10.64 -33.89 2.42
N SER A 76 9.32 -33.91 2.24
CA SER A 76 8.50 -32.76 2.60
C SER A 76 8.56 -32.56 4.11
N PHE A 77 8.65 -31.33 4.56
CA PHE A 77 8.61 -30.98 5.97
C PHE A 77 7.58 -29.89 6.22
N GLN A 78 7.09 -29.83 7.45
CA GLN A 78 6.12 -28.84 7.87
C GLN A 78 6.80 -27.79 8.75
N LEU A 79 6.52 -26.52 8.47
CA LEU A 79 6.91 -25.41 9.31
C LEU A 79 5.66 -24.77 9.92
N PRO A 80 5.61 -24.55 11.25
CA PRO A 80 4.56 -23.76 11.87
C PRO A 80 4.49 -22.38 11.19
N ALA A 81 3.30 -22.01 10.75
CA ALA A 81 3.00 -20.70 10.18
C ALA A 81 2.19 -19.90 11.21
N ARG A 82 2.63 -18.67 11.46
CA ARG A 82 1.94 -17.72 12.35
C ARG A 82 1.80 -16.41 11.60
N ILE A 83 0.56 -15.98 11.40
CA ILE A 83 0.23 -14.78 10.64
C ILE A 83 -0.58 -13.87 11.55
N GLU A 84 -0.14 -12.63 11.67
CA GLU A 84 -0.93 -11.65 12.37
C GLU A 84 -2.14 -11.26 11.53
N VAL A 85 -3.33 -11.37 12.11
CA VAL A 85 -4.60 -11.09 11.42
C VAL A 85 -5.29 -9.84 11.94
N ALA A 86 -5.01 -9.38 13.17
CA ALA A 86 -5.57 -8.12 13.67
C ALA A 86 -4.78 -7.58 14.86
N SER A 87 -4.89 -6.29 15.15
CA SER A 87 -4.17 -5.63 16.26
C SER A 87 -5.03 -4.59 16.97
N LYS A 88 -4.53 -4.05 18.08
CA LYS A 88 -5.14 -2.89 18.77
C LYS A 88 -4.63 -1.56 18.24
N SER A 89 -3.39 -1.53 17.75
CA SER A 89 -2.79 -0.33 17.17
C SER A 89 -2.97 -0.28 15.66
N MET A 90 -3.12 0.94 15.16
CA MET A 90 -3.08 1.28 13.74
C MET A 90 -1.69 1.79 13.38
N VAL A 91 -1.35 1.71 12.09
CA VAL A 91 -0.13 2.33 11.58
C VAL A 91 -0.34 3.83 11.44
N THR A 92 0.51 4.65 12.05
CA THR A 92 0.41 6.10 11.91
C THR A 92 1.15 6.55 10.66
N LEU A 93 0.48 7.29 9.79
CA LEU A 93 1.04 7.86 8.56
C LEU A 93 1.11 9.39 8.66
N ILE A 94 2.24 9.94 8.23
CA ILE A 94 2.47 11.38 8.05
C ILE A 94 2.76 11.61 6.57
N THR A 95 2.00 12.48 5.92
CA THR A 95 2.24 12.90 4.54
C THR A 95 3.22 14.07 4.54
N GLU A 96 4.40 13.90 3.94
CA GLU A 96 5.41 14.96 3.86
C GLU A 96 5.54 15.46 2.43
N GLU A 97 5.67 16.77 2.27
CA GLU A 97 6.04 17.37 0.99
C GLU A 97 7.45 16.90 0.59
N SER A 98 7.60 16.43 -0.65
CA SER A 98 8.89 15.96 -1.15
C SER A 98 9.91 17.11 -1.20
N THR A 99 10.77 17.21 -0.20
CA THR A 99 11.94 18.10 -0.25
C THR A 99 12.90 17.64 -1.36
N ALA A 100 13.42 18.61 -2.12
CA ALA A 100 14.27 18.37 -3.27
C ALA A 100 15.50 17.55 -2.89
N GLY A 101 15.72 16.42 -3.58
CA GLY A 101 16.99 15.68 -3.50
C GLY A 101 16.93 14.19 -3.80
N LEU A 102 15.92 13.46 -3.30
CA LEU A 102 15.90 11.98 -3.42
C LEU A 102 14.59 11.41 -3.97
N HIS A 103 13.43 11.92 -3.56
CA HIS A 103 12.14 11.33 -3.92
C HIS A 103 11.64 11.74 -5.32
N GLN A 104 12.03 12.92 -5.79
CA GLN A 104 11.74 13.38 -7.16
C GLN A 104 12.46 12.56 -8.24
N GLN A 105 13.52 11.81 -7.87
CA GLN A 105 14.31 11.00 -8.80
C GLN A 105 13.89 9.53 -8.85
N TRP A 106 12.97 9.12 -7.98
CA TRP A 106 12.54 7.71 -7.92
C TRP A 106 11.60 7.35 -9.04
N PHE A 107 10.81 8.28 -9.54
CA PHE A 107 9.91 8.08 -10.67
C PHE A 107 10.13 9.18 -11.71
N TYR A 108 9.97 8.84 -12.98
CA TYR A 108 10.01 9.84 -14.06
C TYR A 108 8.72 10.67 -13.98
N GLY A 109 8.85 11.97 -13.66
CA GLY A 109 7.74 12.91 -13.62
C GLY A 109 7.74 13.79 -12.38
N SER A 110 7.16 14.98 -12.49
CA SER A 110 7.04 15.95 -11.39
C SER A 110 5.97 15.59 -10.35
N ARG A 111 5.31 14.43 -10.47
CA ARG A 111 4.19 14.00 -9.62
C ARG A 111 4.54 12.73 -8.83
N ASN A 112 4.39 12.79 -7.51
CA ASN A 112 4.55 11.68 -6.58
C ASN A 112 3.24 11.47 -5.83
N PHE A 113 2.55 10.39 -6.20
CA PHE A 113 1.29 9.94 -5.62
C PHE A 113 1.48 8.78 -4.63
N ILE A 114 2.71 8.41 -4.26
CA ILE A 114 2.98 7.23 -3.42
C ILE A 114 2.19 7.28 -2.11
N GLY A 115 2.14 8.43 -1.42
CA GLY A 115 1.33 8.56 -0.21
C GLY A 115 -0.17 8.36 -0.45
N VAL A 116 -0.73 8.95 -1.51
CA VAL A 116 -2.14 8.80 -1.90
C VAL A 116 -2.46 7.35 -2.25
N LEU A 117 -1.61 6.73 -3.06
CA LEU A 117 -1.74 5.33 -3.49
C LEU A 117 -1.60 4.38 -2.31
N ALA A 118 -0.70 4.66 -1.36
CA ALA A 118 -0.54 3.86 -0.15
C ALA A 118 -1.79 3.90 0.72
N LEU A 119 -2.42 5.07 0.91
CA LEU A 119 -3.69 5.20 1.61
C LEU A 119 -4.80 4.38 0.93
N ALA A 120 -4.89 4.45 -0.40
CA ALA A 120 -5.87 3.68 -1.17
C ALA A 120 -5.64 2.15 -1.06
N TRP A 121 -4.39 1.70 -1.16
CA TRP A 121 -4.02 0.29 -0.97
C TRP A 121 -4.30 -0.20 0.45
N SER A 122 -4.03 0.62 1.47
CA SER A 122 -4.37 0.32 2.87
C SER A 122 -5.87 0.08 3.05
N TYR A 123 -6.71 0.89 2.41
CA TYR A 123 -8.15 0.66 2.38
C TYR A 123 -8.48 -0.67 1.72
N ILE A 124 -8.00 -0.90 0.49
CA ILE A 124 -8.35 -2.08 -0.30
C ILE A 124 -7.98 -3.38 0.43
N LEU A 125 -6.78 -3.45 1.03
CA LEU A 125 -6.34 -4.62 1.79
C LEU A 125 -7.15 -4.80 3.07
N SER A 126 -7.56 -3.71 3.73
CA SER A 126 -8.41 -3.77 4.92
C SER A 126 -9.85 -4.18 4.61
N ALA A 127 -10.40 -3.70 3.49
CA ALA A 127 -11.70 -4.14 2.98
C ALA A 127 -11.66 -5.63 2.61
N ARG A 128 -10.61 -6.06 1.89
CA ARG A 128 -10.42 -7.47 1.52
C ARG A 128 -10.27 -8.36 2.75
N TRP A 129 -9.53 -7.89 3.74
CA TRP A 129 -9.41 -8.56 5.03
C TRP A 129 -10.80 -8.74 5.69
N ALA A 130 -11.63 -7.71 5.72
CA ALA A 130 -12.97 -7.79 6.32
C ALA A 130 -13.90 -8.74 5.55
N GLU A 131 -13.72 -8.90 4.23
CA GLU A 131 -14.47 -9.83 3.40
C GLU A 131 -14.08 -11.31 3.61
N VAL A 132 -12.81 -11.58 3.94
CA VAL A 132 -12.24 -12.94 3.96
C VAL A 132 -12.13 -13.52 5.37
N MET A 133 -12.06 -12.68 6.41
CA MET A 133 -11.93 -13.14 7.78
C MET A 133 -13.21 -13.85 8.28
N PRO A 134 -13.10 -15.00 8.96
CA PRO A 134 -14.27 -15.78 9.39
C PRO A 134 -15.04 -15.20 10.60
N GLY A 135 -14.67 -14.00 11.07
CA GLY A 135 -15.28 -13.34 12.23
C GLY A 135 -16.19 -12.16 11.86
N PRO A 136 -16.91 -11.58 12.84
CA PRO A 136 -17.74 -10.40 12.61
C PRO A 136 -16.83 -9.20 12.30
N CYS A 137 -16.56 -9.00 11.02
CA CYS A 137 -15.75 -7.91 10.51
C CYS A 137 -16.67 -6.82 9.93
N THR A 138 -16.30 -5.57 10.18
CA THR A 138 -17.05 -4.41 9.71
C THR A 138 -16.11 -3.37 9.12
N LEU A 139 -16.59 -2.70 8.06
CA LEU A 139 -15.92 -1.58 7.44
C LEU A 139 -16.84 -0.36 7.58
N THR A 140 -16.44 0.58 8.43
CA THR A 140 -17.26 1.76 8.77
C THR A 140 -16.61 3.03 8.29
N TYR A 141 -17.44 4.01 7.91
CA TYR A 141 -17.00 5.33 7.50
C TYR A 141 -17.21 6.32 8.65
N ASN A 142 -16.30 7.28 8.76
CA ASN A 142 -16.50 8.42 9.63
C ASN A 142 -17.07 9.56 8.77
N GLU A 143 -18.40 9.63 8.68
CA GLU A 143 -19.09 10.59 7.80
C GLU A 143 -18.69 12.04 8.06
N GLU A 144 -18.36 12.40 9.30
CA GLU A 144 -17.90 13.75 9.63
C GLU A 144 -16.58 14.07 8.93
N MET A 145 -15.64 13.13 8.93
CA MET A 145 -14.33 13.29 8.28
C MET A 145 -14.41 13.19 6.76
N VAL A 146 -15.34 12.38 6.25
CA VAL A 146 -15.65 12.26 4.82
C VAL A 146 -16.23 13.57 4.29
N ALA A 147 -17.21 14.16 4.99
CA ALA A 147 -17.83 15.43 4.61
C ALA A 147 -16.80 16.57 4.52
N LYS A 148 -15.93 16.69 5.54
CA LYS A 148 -14.85 17.69 5.60
C LYS A 148 -13.85 17.61 4.43
N ASN A 149 -13.72 16.45 3.80
CA ASN A 149 -12.84 16.24 2.63
C ASN A 149 -13.62 16.06 1.33
N SER A 150 -14.89 16.47 1.32
CA SER A 150 -15.70 16.50 0.11
C SER A 150 -15.26 17.66 -0.80
N PRO A 151 -15.44 17.54 -2.12
CA PRO A 151 -15.08 18.61 -3.07
C PRO A 151 -15.84 19.92 -2.82
N GLU A 152 -17.02 19.85 -2.18
CA GLU A 152 -17.91 20.99 -1.94
C GLU A 152 -17.49 21.80 -0.70
N GLU A 153 -17.00 21.14 0.35
CA GLU A 153 -16.69 21.78 1.64
C GLU A 153 -15.21 22.16 1.82
N SER A 154 -14.32 21.72 0.92
CA SER A 154 -12.88 21.95 1.03
C SER A 154 -12.33 22.79 -0.13
N PRO A 155 -12.50 24.13 -0.11
CA PRO A 155 -11.79 24.99 -1.05
C PRO A 155 -10.28 24.80 -0.87
N ALA A 156 -9.54 24.78 -1.98
CA ALA A 156 -8.09 24.65 -1.97
C ALA A 156 -7.46 25.87 -1.30
N GLU A 157 -7.16 25.75 0.00
CA GLU A 157 -6.35 26.73 0.74
C GLU A 157 -4.89 26.68 0.26
N ASN A 158 -4.17 27.79 0.42
CA ASN A 158 -2.76 27.87 0.07
C ASN A 158 -1.95 26.79 0.80
N GLY A 159 -1.35 25.89 0.03
CA GLY A 159 -0.53 24.77 0.51
C GLY A 159 -1.20 23.41 0.47
N ALA A 160 -2.53 23.28 0.32
CA ALA A 160 -3.15 21.96 0.21
C ALA A 160 -2.78 21.24 -1.11
N ILE A 161 -2.51 19.93 -1.05
CA ILE A 161 -2.27 19.11 -2.23
C ILE A 161 -3.62 18.67 -2.80
N VAL A 162 -3.89 19.09 -4.04
CA VAL A 162 -5.12 18.74 -4.75
C VAL A 162 -4.97 17.38 -5.44
N VAL A 163 -5.83 16.42 -5.07
CA VAL A 163 -5.93 15.10 -5.69
C VAL A 163 -7.08 15.11 -6.68
N ASP A 164 -6.76 15.29 -7.97
CA ASP A 164 -7.75 15.28 -9.05
C ASP A 164 -8.11 13.86 -9.49
N ILE A 165 -9.35 13.45 -9.25
CA ILE A 165 -9.89 12.14 -9.65
C ILE A 165 -10.75 12.19 -10.92
N GLY A 166 -10.98 13.39 -11.48
CA GLY A 166 -11.73 13.58 -12.70
C GLY A 166 -13.24 13.37 -12.58
N GLU A 167 -13.88 13.03 -13.71
CA GLU A 167 -15.30 12.73 -13.74
C GLU A 167 -15.60 11.39 -13.06
N THR A 168 -16.51 11.41 -12.10
CA THR A 168 -16.66 10.28 -11.19
C THR A 168 -18.06 10.13 -10.61
N SER A 169 -18.35 8.93 -10.08
CA SER A 169 -19.60 8.67 -9.36
C SER A 169 -19.53 9.22 -7.94
N SER A 170 -20.70 9.45 -7.32
CA SER A 170 -20.80 9.86 -5.92
C SER A 170 -20.17 8.84 -4.96
N ASP A 171 -20.27 7.53 -5.27
CA ASP A 171 -19.65 6.47 -4.47
C ASP A 171 -18.11 6.50 -4.56
N GLU A 172 -17.54 6.74 -5.75
CA GLU A 172 -16.09 6.83 -5.95
C GLU A 172 -15.51 8.09 -5.30
N ALA A 173 -16.20 9.25 -5.43
CA ALA A 173 -15.81 10.48 -4.75
C ALA A 173 -15.86 10.32 -3.22
N ARG A 174 -16.95 9.73 -2.68
CA ARG A 174 -17.08 9.46 -1.24
C ARG A 174 -15.97 8.53 -0.74
N TRP A 175 -15.61 7.51 -1.51
CA TRP A 175 -14.50 6.63 -1.19
C TRP A 175 -13.17 7.39 -1.14
N TRP A 176 -12.87 8.21 -2.14
CA TRP A 176 -11.65 9.03 -2.13
C TRP A 176 -11.62 10.03 -0.97
N SER A 177 -12.74 10.68 -0.65
CA SER A 177 -12.83 11.56 0.54
C SER A 177 -12.54 10.79 1.83
N ALA A 178 -13.04 9.56 1.96
CA ALA A 178 -12.73 8.70 3.11
C ALA A 178 -11.24 8.31 3.17
N VAL A 179 -10.65 7.93 2.04
CA VAL A 179 -9.24 7.52 1.93
C VAL A 179 -8.29 8.68 2.24
N LEU A 180 -8.63 9.89 1.79
CA LEU A 180 -7.80 11.08 1.94
C LEU A 180 -8.05 11.82 3.26
N ALA A 181 -9.06 11.44 4.05
CA ALA A 181 -9.41 12.16 5.26
C ALA A 181 -8.27 12.22 6.30
N GLU A 182 -8.26 13.29 7.09
CA GLU A 182 -7.41 13.37 8.29
C GLU A 182 -7.97 12.46 9.39
N ASP A 183 -7.07 12.04 10.28
CA ASP A 183 -7.30 11.05 11.32
C ASP A 183 -7.73 9.67 10.81
N HIS A 184 -9.01 9.49 10.49
CA HIS A 184 -9.59 8.24 10.03
C HIS A 184 -10.94 8.46 9.35
N GLY A 185 -10.96 8.55 8.01
CA GLY A 185 -12.21 8.59 7.23
C GLY A 185 -12.91 7.23 7.12
N TRP A 186 -12.20 6.15 7.42
CA TRP A 186 -12.71 4.79 7.43
C TRP A 186 -12.04 3.96 8.52
N ARG A 187 -12.66 2.82 8.88
CA ARG A 187 -12.10 1.87 9.84
C ARG A 187 -12.57 0.45 9.52
N ALA A 188 -11.62 -0.48 9.47
CA ALA A 188 -11.89 -1.91 9.35
C ALA A 188 -11.65 -2.60 10.69
N THR A 189 -12.68 -3.16 11.30
CA THR A 189 -12.63 -3.77 12.63
C THR A 189 -13.17 -5.19 12.65
N MET A 190 -12.68 -5.99 13.59
CA MET A 190 -13.19 -7.31 13.94
C MET A 190 -13.40 -7.39 15.45
N THR A 191 -14.50 -7.99 15.88
CA THR A 191 -14.73 -8.29 17.30
C THR A 191 -14.23 -9.70 17.61
N PHE A 192 -13.41 -9.82 18.65
CA PHE A 192 -12.89 -11.10 19.17
C PHE A 192 -12.89 -11.05 20.70
N ASP A 193 -13.50 -12.05 21.35
CA ASP A 193 -13.66 -12.11 22.82
C ASP A 193 -14.22 -10.82 23.45
N GLY A 194 -15.21 -10.21 22.80
CA GLY A 194 -15.86 -8.96 23.27
C GLY A 194 -15.03 -7.69 23.05
N GLU A 195 -13.85 -7.81 22.44
CA GLU A 195 -12.94 -6.70 22.18
C GLU A 195 -12.84 -6.40 20.68
N ALA A 196 -12.80 -5.11 20.32
CA ALA A 196 -12.57 -4.68 18.94
C ALA A 196 -11.06 -4.65 18.61
N PHE A 197 -10.71 -5.20 17.46
CA PHE A 197 -9.39 -5.18 16.84
C PHE A 197 -9.49 -4.56 15.45
N VAL A 198 -8.40 -4.02 14.93
CA VAL A 198 -8.34 -3.36 13.62
C VAL A 198 -7.58 -4.22 12.62
N ALA A 199 -7.90 -4.06 11.33
CA ALA A 199 -7.19 -4.75 10.25
C ALA A 199 -5.70 -4.37 10.25
N PRO A 200 -4.78 -5.27 9.84
CA PRO A 200 -3.33 -5.01 9.87
C PRO A 200 -2.88 -3.79 9.05
N TRP A 201 -3.65 -3.44 8.01
CA TRP A 201 -3.42 -2.29 7.13
C TRP A 201 -4.27 -1.07 7.48
N SER A 202 -4.94 -1.09 8.64
CA SER A 202 -5.63 0.10 9.15
C SER A 202 -4.60 1.18 9.45
N VAL A 203 -4.82 2.35 8.87
CA VAL A 203 -3.92 3.50 8.97
C VAL A 203 -4.62 4.66 9.65
N HIS A 204 -3.85 5.41 10.42
CA HIS A 204 -4.26 6.66 11.03
C HIS A 204 -3.39 7.78 10.46
N ARG A 205 -4.01 8.75 9.78
CA ARG A 205 -3.28 9.88 9.19
C ARG A 205 -3.17 10.99 10.22
N LYS A 206 -1.95 11.38 10.60
CA LYS A 206 -1.73 12.40 11.62
C LYS A 206 -0.79 13.49 11.13
N GLY A 207 -1.32 14.70 10.98
CA GLY A 207 -0.56 15.87 10.52
C GLY A 207 -0.01 15.69 9.10
N GLY A 208 1.00 16.51 8.77
CA GLY A 208 1.58 16.54 7.43
C GLY A 208 0.78 17.39 6.46
N GLN A 209 0.95 17.11 5.16
CA GLN A 209 0.31 17.87 4.10
C GLN A 209 -1.18 17.54 4.00
N ARG A 210 -2.02 18.58 3.97
CA ARG A 210 -3.46 18.44 3.73
C ARG A 210 -3.70 17.97 2.30
N LEU A 211 -4.51 16.93 2.13
CA LEU A 211 -4.92 16.39 0.84
C LEU A 211 -6.37 16.79 0.60
N VAL A 212 -6.66 17.47 -0.50
CA VAL A 212 -7.99 17.95 -0.87
C VAL A 212 -8.43 17.24 -2.13
N LEU A 213 -9.67 16.75 -2.14
CA LEU A 213 -10.23 16.04 -3.29
C LEU A 213 -10.77 17.03 -4.33
N ALA A 214 -10.30 16.92 -5.57
CA ALA A 214 -10.94 17.55 -6.72
C ALA A 214 -11.64 16.49 -7.57
N ALA A 215 -12.95 16.62 -7.74
CA ALA A 215 -13.77 15.68 -8.49
C ALA A 215 -14.84 16.43 -9.29
N ASN A 216 -15.06 16.01 -10.53
CA ASN A 216 -16.21 16.43 -11.32
C ASN A 216 -17.30 15.38 -11.12
N LEU A 217 -18.23 15.64 -10.19
CA LEU A 217 -19.31 14.70 -9.94
C LEU A 217 -20.21 14.62 -11.18
N ALA A 218 -20.32 13.43 -11.76
CA ALA A 218 -21.34 13.18 -12.77
C ALA A 218 -22.71 13.46 -12.14
N THR A 219 -23.63 14.03 -12.90
CA THR A 219 -25.01 14.33 -12.48
C THR A 219 -25.76 13.02 -12.20
N SER A 220 -25.48 12.41 -11.07
CA SER A 220 -26.08 11.16 -10.60
C SER A 220 -27.05 11.48 -9.49
N THR A 221 -28.31 11.07 -9.67
CA THR A 221 -29.37 11.17 -8.67
C THR A 221 -29.26 10.09 -7.58
N ARG A 222 -28.26 9.22 -7.65
CA ARG A 222 -28.10 8.08 -6.74
C ARG A 222 -27.39 8.52 -5.46
N ARG A 223 -28.11 8.43 -4.34
CA ARG A 223 -27.56 8.61 -2.99
C ARG A 223 -26.45 7.56 -2.75
N PRO A 224 -25.29 7.96 -2.19
CA PRO A 224 -24.22 7.02 -1.90
C PRO A 224 -24.69 5.89 -1.00
N SER A 225 -24.13 4.70 -1.21
CA SER A 225 -24.43 3.55 -0.35
C SER A 225 -23.95 3.82 1.08
N PRO A 226 -24.71 3.45 2.14
CA PRO A 226 -24.27 3.71 3.52
C PRO A 226 -22.99 2.93 3.87
N SER A 227 -22.82 1.74 3.31
CA SER A 227 -21.60 0.94 3.40
C SER A 227 -20.52 1.45 2.44
N GLY A 228 -19.25 1.37 2.84
CA GLY A 228 -18.12 1.60 1.94
C GLY A 228 -18.08 0.57 0.79
N PRO A 229 -17.42 0.89 -0.34
CA PRO A 229 -17.21 -0.04 -1.45
C PRO A 229 -16.49 -1.31 -1.02
N SER A 230 -16.76 -2.40 -1.75
CA SER A 230 -15.99 -3.64 -1.64
C SER A 230 -14.53 -3.44 -2.06
N SER A 231 -13.66 -4.38 -1.70
CA SER A 231 -12.26 -4.39 -2.14
C SER A 231 -12.15 -4.38 -3.68
N VAL A 232 -13.08 -5.04 -4.37
CA VAL A 232 -13.14 -5.11 -5.84
C VAL A 232 -13.54 -3.75 -6.44
N ASP A 233 -14.51 -3.07 -5.83
CA ASP A 233 -14.95 -1.75 -6.30
C ASP A 233 -13.90 -0.68 -6.04
N ALA A 234 -13.27 -0.69 -4.85
CA ALA A 234 -12.16 0.19 -4.51
C ALA A 234 -10.95 -0.02 -5.42
N MET A 235 -10.64 -1.27 -5.79
CA MET A 235 -9.61 -1.58 -6.80
C MET A 235 -9.93 -0.97 -8.17
N ARG A 236 -11.21 -1.00 -8.57
CA ARG A 236 -11.66 -0.40 -9.84
C ARG A 236 -11.45 1.11 -9.84
N PHE A 237 -11.79 1.78 -8.74
CA PHE A 237 -11.57 3.22 -8.54
C PHE A 237 -10.07 3.56 -8.56
N LEU A 238 -9.23 2.80 -7.85
CA LEU A 238 -7.79 3.00 -7.85
C LEU A 238 -7.18 2.83 -9.25
N ARG A 239 -7.65 1.83 -10.03
CA ARG A 239 -7.18 1.63 -11.40
C ARG A 239 -7.50 2.83 -12.29
N LYS A 240 -8.75 3.30 -12.25
CA LYS A 240 -9.18 4.48 -13.03
C LYS A 240 -8.32 5.70 -12.71
N PHE A 241 -7.95 5.87 -11.44
CA PHE A 241 -7.00 6.90 -11.02
C PHE A 241 -5.58 6.67 -11.58
N CYS A 242 -5.08 5.43 -11.57
CA CYS A 242 -3.78 5.09 -12.14
C CYS A 242 -3.73 5.31 -13.66
N ASP A 243 -4.78 4.94 -14.39
CA ASP A 243 -4.93 5.16 -15.83
C ASP A 243 -4.92 6.67 -16.15
N ARG A 244 -5.64 7.48 -15.37
CA ARG A 244 -5.75 8.94 -15.57
C ARG A 244 -4.41 9.65 -15.46
N HIS A 245 -3.58 9.25 -14.50
CA HIS A 245 -2.33 9.94 -14.19
C HIS A 245 -1.09 9.24 -14.76
N ASP A 246 -1.25 8.07 -15.39
CA ASP A 246 -0.15 7.21 -15.85
C ASP A 246 0.85 6.83 -14.74
N ILE A 247 0.32 6.34 -13.61
CA ILE A 247 1.08 6.12 -12.36
C ILE A 247 1.08 4.67 -11.87
N PHE A 248 0.89 3.70 -12.75
CA PHE A 248 0.90 2.28 -12.38
C PHE A 248 2.19 1.87 -11.64
N ALA A 249 3.36 2.30 -12.11
CA ALA A 249 4.63 2.01 -11.46
C ALA A 249 4.69 2.52 -10.01
N GLN A 250 4.09 3.70 -9.74
CA GLN A 250 3.97 4.22 -8.38
C GLN A 250 2.98 3.39 -7.57
N SER A 251 1.89 2.92 -8.18
CA SER A 251 0.88 2.07 -7.52
C SER A 251 1.49 0.75 -7.06
N HIS A 252 2.31 0.09 -7.89
CA HIS A 252 3.02 -1.12 -7.49
C HIS A 252 4.02 -0.86 -6.36
N ALA A 253 4.76 0.26 -6.40
CA ALA A 253 5.68 0.64 -5.33
C ALA A 253 4.95 0.94 -4.00
N ALA A 254 3.81 1.65 -4.08
CA ALA A 254 2.95 1.91 -2.94
C ALA A 254 2.38 0.62 -2.35
N LEU A 255 1.91 -0.31 -3.19
CA LEU A 255 1.45 -1.64 -2.74
C LEU A 255 2.57 -2.39 -2.00
N ALA A 256 3.78 -2.43 -2.56
CA ALA A 256 4.91 -3.08 -1.93
C ALA A 256 5.22 -2.47 -0.54
N ALA A 257 5.13 -1.14 -0.41
CA ALA A 257 5.29 -0.47 0.88
C ALA A 257 4.17 -0.83 1.87
N VAL A 258 2.91 -0.81 1.42
CA VAL A 258 1.74 -1.10 2.26
C VAL A 258 1.75 -2.54 2.77
N LEU A 259 2.19 -3.51 1.97
CA LEU A 259 2.33 -4.90 2.41
C LEU A 259 3.27 -5.05 3.61
N LEU A 260 4.19 -4.11 3.80
CA LEU A 260 5.14 -4.10 4.91
C LEU A 260 4.63 -3.32 6.14
N PHE A 261 3.54 -2.55 6.03
CA PHE A 261 3.00 -1.74 7.13
C PHE A 261 2.80 -2.51 8.45
N PRO A 262 2.22 -3.73 8.45
CA PRO A 262 2.06 -4.51 9.68
C PRO A 262 3.37 -4.76 10.43
N PHE A 263 4.51 -4.73 9.74
CA PHE A 263 5.83 -5.03 10.27
C PHE A 263 6.66 -3.79 10.63
N MET A 264 6.28 -2.60 10.14
CA MET A 264 7.13 -1.39 10.22
C MET A 264 6.55 -0.25 11.06
N GLY A 265 5.22 -0.21 11.27
CA GLY A 265 4.54 1.07 11.53
C GLY A 265 3.89 1.28 12.90
N ARG A 266 4.25 0.53 13.94
CA ARG A 266 3.47 0.56 15.21
C ARG A 266 4.10 1.34 16.36
N SER A 267 5.41 1.54 16.35
CA SER A 267 6.12 2.34 17.36
C SER A 267 6.50 3.73 16.85
N GLN A 268 6.61 3.93 15.53
CA GLN A 268 6.98 5.20 14.92
C GLN A 268 6.04 5.53 13.74
N PRO A 269 5.68 6.81 13.57
CA PRO A 269 4.95 7.24 12.39
C PRO A 269 5.75 7.01 11.11
N LEU A 270 5.13 6.39 10.11
CA LEU A 270 5.71 6.26 8.77
C LEU A 270 5.47 7.55 8.00
N ARG A 271 6.55 8.07 7.39
CA ARG A 271 6.51 9.29 6.58
C ARG A 271 6.45 8.89 5.12
N LEU A 272 5.40 9.33 4.42
CA LEU A 272 5.20 9.03 3.02
C LEU A 272 5.35 10.32 2.20
N PRO A 273 6.19 10.30 1.15
CA PRO A 273 6.36 11.47 0.30
C PRO A 273 5.11 11.66 -0.55
N VAL A 274 4.67 12.92 -0.64
CA VAL A 274 3.66 13.37 -1.59
C VAL A 274 4.19 14.63 -2.26
N SER A 275 4.08 14.70 -3.58
CA SER A 275 4.37 15.93 -4.32
C SER A 275 3.49 16.01 -5.54
N LEU A 276 2.73 17.09 -5.68
CA LEU A 276 2.10 17.45 -6.94
C LEU A 276 2.69 18.78 -7.43
N PRO A 277 2.74 19.02 -8.74
CA PRO A 277 3.25 20.27 -9.28
C PRO A 277 2.43 21.43 -8.74
N GLU A 278 3.13 22.51 -8.37
CA GLU A 278 2.53 23.83 -8.29
C GLU A 278 1.76 24.11 -9.58
N ASN A 279 0.58 24.70 -9.40
CA ASN A 279 -0.30 25.16 -10.45
C ASN A 279 0.48 25.67 -11.68
N THR A 280 0.22 25.08 -12.85
CA THR A 280 0.92 25.34 -14.13
C THR A 280 0.97 26.84 -14.51
N ASN A 281 0.14 27.66 -13.89
CA ASN A 281 0.08 29.11 -14.06
C ASN A 281 1.33 29.85 -13.52
N ALA A 282 2.09 29.26 -12.60
CA ALA A 282 3.32 29.87 -12.07
C ALA A 282 4.54 29.66 -13.00
N ARG A 283 4.57 28.55 -13.75
CA ARG A 283 5.73 28.16 -14.57
C ARG A 283 5.80 28.89 -15.92
N ALA A 284 4.68 29.44 -16.39
CA ALA A 284 4.64 30.27 -17.59
C ALA A 284 5.43 31.59 -17.44
N GLN A 285 5.80 31.99 -16.23
CA GLN A 285 6.59 33.20 -15.97
C GLN A 285 8.10 32.93 -15.77
N THR A 286 8.53 31.67 -15.66
CA THR A 286 9.95 31.33 -15.35
C THR A 286 10.64 30.45 -16.39
N ALA A 287 9.92 29.88 -17.36
CA ALA A 287 10.50 29.02 -18.41
C ALA A 287 11.10 29.80 -19.60
N ALA A 288 11.79 30.92 -19.33
CA ALA A 288 12.56 31.67 -20.33
C ALA A 288 14.07 31.40 -20.24
N GLN A 289 14.56 30.59 -19.28
CA GLN A 289 15.99 30.28 -19.18
C GLN A 289 16.22 28.80 -18.86
N ASP A 290 17.25 28.27 -19.52
CA ASP A 290 17.91 26.98 -19.34
C ASP A 290 17.36 25.74 -20.09
N THR A 291 17.88 25.61 -21.31
CA THR A 291 18.06 24.35 -22.04
C THR A 291 19.31 23.60 -21.54
N GLY A 292 19.16 22.35 -21.11
CA GLY A 292 20.27 21.46 -20.76
C GLY A 292 19.93 19.97 -20.93
N THR A 293 20.83 19.27 -21.60
CA THR A 293 20.76 17.92 -22.20
C THR A 293 20.62 16.75 -21.20
N PRO A 294 20.02 15.58 -21.55
CA PRO A 294 19.77 14.47 -20.61
C PRO A 294 20.96 13.52 -20.44
N GLY A 295 21.24 13.13 -19.19
CA GLY A 295 22.29 12.17 -18.81
C GLY A 295 21.76 10.78 -18.43
N ALA A 296 22.50 9.76 -18.91
CA ALA A 296 22.68 8.37 -18.50
C ALA A 296 21.56 7.58 -17.77
N LEU A 297 21.18 6.43 -18.38
CA LEU A 297 20.31 5.39 -17.81
C LEU A 297 20.95 4.73 -16.58
N GLY A 298 20.35 4.95 -15.41
CA GLY A 298 20.59 4.13 -14.22
C GLY A 298 19.44 3.12 -13.97
N PRO A 299 19.47 2.40 -12.84
CA PRO A 299 18.56 1.28 -12.56
C PRO A 299 17.09 1.70 -12.51
N SER A 300 16.18 0.74 -12.74
CA SER A 300 14.74 0.95 -12.80
C SER A 300 14.17 1.67 -11.56
N PRO A 301 13.26 2.65 -11.73
CA PRO A 301 12.53 3.38 -10.69
C PRO A 301 12.10 2.56 -9.45
N ALA A 302 11.47 1.40 -9.67
CA ALA A 302 10.95 0.54 -8.60
C ALA A 302 12.08 -0.07 -7.74
N MET A 303 13.22 -0.37 -8.36
CA MET A 303 14.38 -0.92 -7.67
C MET A 303 15.10 0.15 -6.84
N ARG A 304 15.16 1.40 -7.33
CA ARG A 304 15.67 2.55 -6.55
C ARG A 304 14.79 2.84 -5.33
N PHE A 305 13.48 2.76 -5.48
CA PHE A 305 12.55 2.89 -4.37
C PHE A 305 12.80 1.81 -3.30
N LEU A 306 12.83 0.53 -3.69
CA LEU A 306 13.03 -0.57 -2.74
C LEU A 306 14.42 -0.54 -2.06
N LEU A 307 15.47 -0.11 -2.78
CA LEU A 307 16.81 0.06 -2.22
C LEU A 307 16.88 1.25 -1.25
N GLY A 308 16.33 2.41 -1.62
CA GLY A 308 16.27 3.57 -0.72
C GLY A 308 15.35 3.33 0.49
N PHE A 309 14.28 2.56 0.30
CA PHE A 309 13.40 2.09 1.36
C PHE A 309 14.17 1.18 2.32
N LYS A 310 14.95 0.23 1.80
CA LYS A 310 15.81 -0.64 2.60
C LYS A 310 16.90 0.14 3.35
N GLU A 311 17.64 1.02 2.69
CA GLU A 311 18.79 1.70 3.28
C GLU A 311 18.41 2.69 4.40
N LYS A 312 17.27 3.37 4.29
CA LYS A 312 16.82 4.33 5.32
C LYS A 312 15.94 3.72 6.42
N TRP A 313 15.26 2.59 6.17
CA TRP A 313 14.22 2.09 7.09
C TRP A 313 14.47 0.71 7.70
N LEU A 314 15.34 -0.14 7.13
CA LEU A 314 15.71 -1.44 7.72
C LEU A 314 16.70 -1.44 8.90
N PRO A 315 17.50 -0.38 9.21
CA PRO A 315 18.42 -0.43 10.35
C PRO A 315 17.75 -0.64 11.72
N SER A 316 16.44 -0.37 11.84
CA SER A 316 15.69 -0.46 13.11
C SER A 316 15.08 -1.85 13.40
N ILE A 317 15.25 -2.84 12.51
CA ILE A 317 14.55 -4.14 12.57
C ILE A 317 15.41 -5.29 13.13
N VAL A 318 16.70 -5.08 13.43
CA VAL A 318 17.56 -6.15 13.93
C VAL A 318 17.48 -6.25 15.47
N SER A 319 16.49 -6.98 15.95
CA SER A 319 16.57 -7.69 17.24
C SER A 319 16.85 -9.17 16.96
N PRO A 320 17.74 -9.84 17.71
CA PRO A 320 18.20 -11.18 17.38
C PRO A 320 17.07 -12.19 17.59
N GLY A 321 16.54 -12.77 16.52
CA GLY A 321 15.56 -13.85 16.60
C GLY A 321 14.50 -13.90 15.50
N THR A 322 14.37 -12.85 14.67
CA THR A 322 13.39 -12.86 13.58
C THR A 322 14.10 -13.02 12.24
N ILE A 323 13.99 -14.20 11.64
CA ILE A 323 14.47 -14.47 10.29
C ILE A 323 13.57 -13.68 9.32
N PRO A 324 14.11 -12.75 8.51
CA PRO A 324 13.29 -12.06 7.52
C PRO A 324 12.85 -13.06 6.46
N LEU A 325 11.54 -13.12 6.23
CA LEU A 325 10.91 -13.82 5.10
C LEU A 325 11.44 -13.21 3.80
N CYS A 326 12.55 -13.75 3.29
CA CYS A 326 12.94 -13.58 1.91
C CYS A 326 11.86 -14.20 1.02
N TRP A 327 11.22 -13.35 0.22
CA TRP A 327 10.26 -13.73 -0.79
C TRP A 327 10.97 -14.60 -1.84
N ALA A 328 10.55 -15.85 -1.95
CA ALA A 328 10.90 -16.74 -3.06
C ALA A 328 9.61 -16.99 -3.86
N VAL A 329 9.52 -16.35 -5.01
CA VAL A 329 8.61 -16.74 -6.09
C VAL A 329 9.40 -17.74 -6.96
N CYS A 330 8.88 -18.97 -7.05
CA CYS A 330 9.36 -20.01 -7.98
C CYS A 330 8.84 -19.75 -9.40
#